data_AF-A0A9E5P631-F1
#
_entry.id   AF-A0A9E5P631-F1
#
_cell.length_a   1.000
_cell.length_b   1.000
_cell.length_c   1.000
_cell.angle_alpha   90.00
_cell.angle_beta   90.00
_cell.angle_gamma   90.00
#
_symmetry.space_group_name_H-M   'P 1'
#
loop_
_entity.id
_entity.type
_entity.pdbx_description
1 polymer ?
#
loop_
_entity_poly.entity_id
_entity_poly.type
_entity_poly.pdbx_seq_one_letter_code
_entity_poly.pdbx_strand_id
1 'polypeptide(L)'
;GGLLDRDGRIISAISLTNDYRALMDQPWVHSGMRLKLQQINELLNGLEPSASVSITSADKLTRELFTYRGAGTLVRRGEEVVVHEAADAATLAQAASRIESSFGRGLRADWAQGLRAPLVLLSESARAAAVVVEGLEGIPYLDKFAVTPDAQGEGLGAAMWQVLRARYPRLYWRARTANPIASWYFQQCDSADRQGPWVVFTVGVEDARLRAQLVEDALGRDSGWSDPEGVES
;
A
#
# COMPACT_ATOMS: atom_id res chain seq x y z
N GLY A 1 16.71 14.67 12.35
CA GLY A 1 17.63 14.21 11.31
C GLY A 1 16.83 13.33 10.37
N GLY A 2 17.01 13.51 9.06
CA GLY A 2 16.27 12.78 8.03
C GLY A 2 16.43 13.46 6.67
N LEU A 3 15.96 12.80 5.62
CA LEU A 3 15.75 13.39 4.29
C LEU A 3 14.41 14.13 4.29
N LEU A 4 14.36 15.26 3.60
CA LEU A 4 13.19 16.15 3.59
C LEU A 4 12.47 16.08 2.24
N ASP A 5 11.15 16.14 2.26
CA ASP A 5 10.31 16.29 1.07
C ASP A 5 10.24 17.75 0.60
N ARG A 6 9.43 18.01 -0.44
CA ARG A 6 9.19 19.36 -0.99
C ARG A 6 8.65 20.37 0.02
N ASP A 7 7.95 19.90 1.04
CA ASP A 7 7.30 20.72 2.08
C ASP A 7 8.21 20.87 3.31
N GLY A 8 9.45 20.35 3.25
CA GLY A 8 10.40 20.36 4.36
C GLY A 8 10.06 19.36 5.47
N ARG A 9 9.17 18.39 5.22
CA ARG A 9 8.83 17.33 6.17
C ARG A 9 9.75 16.14 5.99
N ILE A 10 9.97 15.37 7.06
CA ILE A 10 10.82 14.16 6.98
C ILE A 10 10.12 13.09 6.14
N ILE A 11 10.83 12.57 5.14
CA ILE A 11 10.46 11.35 4.44
C ILE A 11 10.80 10.19 5.36
N SER A 12 9.80 9.49 5.90
CA SER A 12 10.04 8.45 6.91
C SER A 12 10.68 7.18 6.34
N ALA A 13 10.37 6.83 5.09
CA ALA A 13 10.86 5.64 4.44
C ALA A 13 11.08 5.86 2.93
N ILE A 14 12.11 5.22 2.37
CA ILE A 14 12.44 5.23 0.94
C ILE A 14 12.73 3.80 0.49
N SER A 15 12.03 3.35 -0.54
CA SER A 15 12.35 2.13 -1.30
C SER A 15 13.17 2.53 -2.52
N LEU A 16 14.45 2.18 -2.61
CA LEU A 16 15.28 2.57 -3.75
C LEU A 16 14.76 2.00 -5.07
N THR A 17 14.24 0.78 -5.08
CA THR A 17 13.63 0.17 -6.26
C THR A 17 12.47 1.00 -6.82
N ASN A 18 11.65 1.60 -5.95
CA ASN A 18 10.41 2.28 -6.37
C ASN A 18 10.55 3.81 -6.44
N ASP A 19 11.31 4.40 -5.51
CA ASP A 19 11.35 5.85 -5.29
C ASP A 19 12.60 6.51 -5.90
N TYR A 20 13.71 5.78 -6.08
CA TYR A 20 15.01 6.39 -6.37
C TYR A 20 14.98 7.29 -7.60
N ARG A 21 14.47 6.78 -8.73
CA ARG A 21 14.40 7.56 -9.97
C ARG A 21 13.51 8.79 -9.82
N ALA A 22 12.30 8.60 -9.29
CA ALA A 22 11.34 9.68 -9.10
C ALA A 22 11.88 10.78 -8.17
N LEU A 23 12.58 10.40 -7.09
CA LEU A 23 13.26 11.32 -6.18
C LEU A 23 14.42 12.05 -6.85
N MET A 24 15.28 11.34 -7.59
CA MET A 24 16.42 11.94 -8.28
C MET A 24 16.02 12.94 -9.37
N ASP A 25 14.81 12.81 -9.91
CA ASP A 25 14.23 13.74 -10.89
C ASP A 25 13.58 14.98 -10.24
N GLN A 26 13.41 15.01 -8.91
CA GLN A 26 12.80 16.16 -8.24
C GLN A 26 13.75 17.37 -8.13
N PRO A 27 13.25 18.61 -8.34
CA PRO A 27 14.07 19.81 -8.25
C PRO A 27 14.53 20.12 -6.82
N TRP A 28 13.76 19.73 -5.81
CA TRP A 28 14.08 19.91 -4.39
C TRP A 28 15.10 18.88 -3.87
N VAL A 29 15.39 17.82 -4.65
CA VAL A 29 16.47 16.86 -4.36
C VAL A 29 17.77 17.34 -5.00
N HIS A 30 18.47 18.23 -4.31
CA HIS A 30 19.70 18.86 -4.80
C HIS A 30 20.86 18.76 -3.79
N SER A 31 22.06 19.11 -4.27
CA SER A 31 23.28 19.26 -3.47
C SER A 31 23.59 18.02 -2.61
N GLY A 32 23.81 18.19 -1.29
CA GLY A 32 24.17 17.11 -0.38
C GLY A 32 23.09 16.05 -0.22
N MET A 33 21.81 16.37 -0.45
CA MET A 33 20.73 15.38 -0.36
C MET A 33 20.80 14.38 -1.51
N ARG A 34 21.03 14.88 -2.73
CA ARG A 34 21.24 14.06 -3.93
C ARG A 34 22.45 13.14 -3.78
N LEU A 35 23.58 13.69 -3.32
CA LEU A 35 24.80 12.92 -3.12
C LEU A 35 24.60 11.79 -2.09
N LYS A 36 23.92 12.07 -0.97
CA LYS A 36 23.61 11.03 0.04
C LYS A 36 22.75 9.92 -0.53
N LEU A 37 21.72 10.24 -1.32
CA LEU A 37 20.87 9.23 -1.96
C LEU A 37 21.64 8.36 -2.94
N GLN A 38 22.53 8.94 -3.75
CA GLN A 38 23.40 8.19 -4.67
C GLN A 38 24.31 7.22 -3.91
N GLN A 39 24.99 7.69 -2.86
CA GLN A 39 25.89 6.87 -2.05
C GLN A 39 25.15 5.75 -1.31
N ILE A 40 23.96 6.02 -0.79
CA ILE A 40 23.13 5.00 -0.14
C ILE A 40 22.65 3.97 -1.15
N ASN A 41 22.29 4.39 -2.36
CA ASN A 41 21.90 3.48 -3.43
C ASN A 41 23.06 2.56 -3.83
N GLU A 42 24.24 3.11 -4.07
CA GLU A 42 25.45 2.34 -4.36
C GLU A 42 25.79 1.35 -3.23
N LEU A 43 25.73 1.80 -1.97
CA LEU A 43 25.98 0.97 -0.80
C LEU A 43 24.99 -0.20 -0.71
N LEU A 44 23.69 0.07 -0.77
CA LEU A 44 22.65 -0.96 -0.62
C LEU A 44 22.60 -1.93 -1.81
N ASN A 45 23.05 -1.52 -3.00
CA ASN A 45 23.18 -2.43 -4.14
C ASN A 45 24.33 -3.45 -3.95
N GLY A 46 25.31 -3.15 -3.10
CA GLY A 46 26.40 -4.07 -2.74
C GLY A 46 26.12 -4.96 -1.52
N LEU A 47 24.94 -4.82 -0.89
CA LEU A 47 24.58 -5.53 0.34
C LEU A 47 23.40 -6.49 0.10
N GLU A 48 23.14 -7.34 1.09
CA GLU A 48 21.97 -8.23 1.07
C GLU A 48 20.63 -7.45 1.06
N PRO A 49 19.55 -7.99 0.47
CA PRO A 49 18.26 -7.29 0.35
C PRO A 49 17.67 -6.82 1.69
N SER A 50 17.97 -7.52 2.78
CA SER A 50 17.52 -7.20 4.15
C SER A 50 18.26 -6.01 4.75
N ALA A 51 19.37 -5.58 4.17
CA ALA A 51 20.13 -4.42 4.64
C ALA A 51 19.32 -3.13 4.50
N SER A 52 19.55 -2.22 5.43
CA SER A 52 18.92 -0.89 5.43
C SER A 52 19.89 0.15 5.94
N VAL A 53 19.69 1.39 5.50
CA VAL A 53 20.38 2.57 6.02
C VAL A 53 19.36 3.42 6.75
N SER A 54 19.70 3.87 7.95
CA SER A 54 18.87 4.83 8.67
C SER A 54 19.58 6.17 8.83
N ILE A 55 18.86 7.25 8.56
CA ILE A 55 19.31 8.63 8.71
C ILE A 55 18.44 9.29 9.78
N THR A 56 19.00 9.49 10.96
CA THR A 56 18.30 10.09 12.10
C THR A 56 19.22 10.98 12.93
N SER A 57 18.68 11.71 13.90
CA SER A 57 19.49 12.41 14.91
C SER A 57 19.90 11.45 16.02
N ALA A 58 21.04 11.69 16.67
CA ALA A 58 21.60 10.77 17.68
C ALA A 58 20.62 10.48 18.84
N ASP A 59 19.88 11.49 19.30
CA ASP A 59 18.83 11.40 20.33
C ASP A 59 17.61 10.58 19.90
N LYS A 60 17.45 10.34 18.59
CA LYS A 60 16.33 9.65 17.97
C LYS A 60 16.68 8.24 17.48
N LEU A 61 17.93 7.80 17.64
CA LEU A 61 18.43 6.53 17.10
C LEU A 61 17.67 5.32 17.63
N THR A 62 17.45 5.22 18.95
CA THR A 62 16.73 4.08 19.54
C THR A 62 15.30 3.98 19.02
N ARG A 63 14.60 5.13 18.91
CA ARG A 63 13.24 5.17 18.38
C ARG A 63 13.20 4.76 16.90
N GLU A 64 14.19 5.19 16.13
CA GLU A 64 14.31 4.85 14.73
C GLU A 64 14.59 3.36 14.49
N LEU A 65 15.45 2.74 15.30
CA LEU A 65 15.83 1.33 15.13
C LEU A 65 14.77 0.35 15.63
N PHE A 66 13.97 0.72 16.63
CA PHE A 66 13.09 -0.22 17.34
C PHE A 66 11.60 0.12 17.27
N THR A 67 11.19 1.12 16.48
CA THR A 67 9.75 1.45 16.34
C THR A 67 9.32 1.52 14.88
N TYR A 68 8.11 1.04 14.60
CA TYR A 68 7.53 1.06 13.25
C TYR A 68 7.35 2.45 12.65
N ARG A 69 7.13 3.48 13.49
CA ARG A 69 6.94 4.86 13.01
C ARG A 69 8.27 5.59 12.79
N GLY A 70 9.37 5.07 13.33
CA GLY A 70 10.67 5.73 13.29
C GLY A 70 10.69 7.14 13.88
N ALA A 71 11.81 7.83 13.66
CA ALA A 71 12.02 9.24 13.96
C ALA A 71 13.03 9.92 13.00
N GLY A 72 13.39 9.24 11.92
CA GLY A 72 14.23 9.72 10.83
C GLY A 72 13.78 9.15 9.48
N THR A 73 14.73 8.88 8.59
CA THR A 73 14.49 8.27 7.28
C THR A 73 15.14 6.91 7.20
N LEU A 74 14.32 5.88 6.98
CA LEU A 74 14.77 4.53 6.70
C LEU A 74 14.85 4.30 5.19
N VAL A 75 16.04 4.03 4.67
CA VAL A 75 16.27 3.71 3.26
C VAL A 75 16.56 2.23 3.13
N ARG A 76 15.80 1.55 2.27
CA ARG A 76 16.01 0.14 1.92
C ARG A 76 16.18 0.02 0.42
N ARG A 77 16.81 -1.06 -0.03
CA ARG A 77 16.77 -1.40 -1.46
C ARG A 77 15.32 -1.53 -1.91
N GLY A 78 14.49 -2.18 -1.09
CA GLY A 78 13.11 -2.48 -1.41
C GLY A 78 13.02 -3.68 -2.34
N GLU A 79 11.79 -4.07 -2.64
CA GLU A 79 11.49 -5.14 -3.61
C GLU A 79 10.64 -4.58 -4.75
N GLU A 80 10.73 -5.24 -5.90
CA GLU A 80 9.95 -4.85 -7.06
C GLU A 80 8.47 -5.19 -6.85
N VAL A 81 7.61 -4.28 -7.31
CA VAL A 81 6.17 -4.47 -7.36
C VAL A 81 5.77 -4.61 -8.82
N VAL A 82 5.39 -5.82 -9.23
CA VAL A 82 4.97 -6.11 -10.59
C VAL A 82 3.49 -5.80 -10.75
N VAL A 83 3.15 -5.04 -11.78
CA VAL A 83 1.78 -4.65 -12.12
C VAL A 83 1.29 -5.45 -13.32
N HIS A 84 0.19 -6.18 -13.13
CA HIS A 84 -0.48 -6.95 -14.17
C HIS A 84 -1.78 -6.26 -14.57
N GLU A 85 -1.74 -5.54 -15.70
CA GLU A 85 -2.85 -4.71 -16.23
C GLU A 85 -4.09 -5.53 -16.60
N ALA A 86 -3.88 -6.71 -17.18
CA ALA A 86 -4.91 -7.68 -17.52
C ALA A 86 -4.55 -9.00 -16.87
N ALA A 87 -4.84 -9.11 -15.57
CA ALA A 87 -4.46 -10.28 -14.79
C ALA A 87 -5.19 -11.53 -15.30
N ASP A 88 -4.43 -12.53 -15.71
CA ASP A 88 -4.95 -13.83 -16.12
C ASP A 88 -5.32 -14.69 -14.89
N ALA A 89 -5.89 -15.87 -15.15
CA ALA A 89 -6.29 -16.79 -14.10
C ALA A 89 -5.12 -17.22 -13.20
N ALA A 90 -3.90 -17.36 -13.76
CA ALA A 90 -2.72 -17.73 -13.01
C ALA A 90 -2.26 -16.61 -12.06
N THR A 91 -2.28 -15.36 -12.54
CA THR A 91 -1.97 -14.17 -11.74
C THR A 91 -2.99 -13.97 -10.62
N LEU A 92 -4.28 -14.15 -10.92
CA LEU A 92 -5.34 -14.07 -9.91
C LEU A 92 -5.23 -15.18 -8.86
N ALA A 93 -4.83 -16.40 -9.25
CA ALA A 93 -4.58 -17.48 -8.31
C ALA A 93 -3.40 -17.17 -7.37
N GLN A 94 -2.32 -16.58 -7.90
CA GLN A 94 -1.20 -16.13 -7.07
C GLN A 94 -1.62 -15.02 -6.09
N ALA A 95 -2.40 -14.04 -6.56
CA ALA A 95 -2.93 -12.99 -5.70
C ALA A 95 -3.81 -13.59 -4.59
N ALA A 96 -4.73 -14.48 -4.95
CA ALA A 96 -5.63 -15.15 -4.01
C ALA A 96 -4.85 -15.86 -2.89
N SER A 97 -3.86 -16.69 -3.23
CA SER A 97 -3.05 -17.40 -2.24
C SER A 97 -2.35 -16.47 -1.23
N ARG A 98 -1.81 -15.34 -1.69
CA ARG A 98 -1.15 -14.34 -0.83
C ARG A 98 -2.16 -13.60 0.05
N ILE A 99 -3.32 -13.25 -0.52
CA ILE A 99 -4.42 -12.61 0.19
C ILE A 99 -4.95 -13.52 1.30
N GLU A 100 -5.24 -14.78 1.00
CA GLU A 100 -5.72 -15.74 1.98
C GLU A 100 -4.73 -15.94 3.12
N SER A 101 -3.43 -16.07 2.78
CA SER A 101 -2.35 -16.21 3.76
C SER A 101 -2.20 -14.99 4.66
N SER A 102 -2.36 -13.78 4.12
CA SER A 102 -2.28 -12.52 4.87
C SER A 102 -3.47 -12.30 5.80
N PHE A 103 -4.68 -12.68 5.39
CA PHE A 103 -5.90 -12.48 6.16
C PHE A 103 -6.25 -13.68 7.05
N GLY A 104 -5.61 -14.84 6.86
CA GLY A 104 -5.91 -16.07 7.58
C GLY A 104 -7.32 -16.60 7.27
N ARG A 105 -7.85 -16.32 6.07
CA ARG A 105 -9.22 -16.65 5.66
C ARG A 105 -9.26 -16.98 4.17
N GLY A 106 -10.13 -17.90 3.77
CA GLY A 106 -10.31 -18.30 2.38
C GLY A 106 -11.15 -17.32 1.56
N LEU A 107 -10.79 -17.14 0.29
CA LEU A 107 -11.64 -16.51 -0.70
C LEU A 107 -12.66 -17.54 -1.24
N ARG A 108 -13.78 -17.06 -1.74
CA ARG A 108 -14.72 -17.93 -2.47
C ARG A 108 -14.11 -18.43 -3.76
N ALA A 109 -14.48 -19.65 -4.16
CA ALA A 109 -13.98 -20.28 -5.38
C ALA A 109 -14.28 -19.46 -6.66
N ASP A 110 -15.36 -18.69 -6.66
CA ASP A 110 -15.80 -17.84 -7.76
C ASP A 110 -15.42 -16.37 -7.58
N TRP A 111 -14.64 -16.00 -6.56
CA TRP A 111 -14.19 -14.62 -6.31
C TRP A 111 -13.58 -13.98 -7.57
N ALA A 112 -12.64 -14.69 -8.22
CA ALA A 112 -11.95 -14.20 -9.41
C ALA A 112 -12.89 -13.97 -10.61
N GLN A 113 -13.98 -14.74 -10.71
CA GLN A 113 -14.95 -14.67 -11.81
C GLN A 113 -15.85 -13.44 -11.68
N GLY A 114 -16.05 -12.95 -10.45
CA GLY A 114 -16.83 -11.74 -10.18
C GLY A 114 -16.06 -10.43 -10.40
N LEU A 115 -14.76 -10.49 -10.66
CA LEU A 115 -13.92 -9.29 -10.82
C LEU A 115 -14.09 -8.67 -12.21
N ARG A 116 -14.34 -7.36 -12.25
CA ARG A 116 -14.42 -6.59 -13.49
C ARG A 116 -13.09 -5.92 -13.80
N ALA A 117 -12.49 -6.30 -14.93
CA ALA A 117 -11.20 -5.78 -15.41
C ALA A 117 -10.12 -5.72 -14.29
N PRO A 118 -9.77 -6.87 -13.67
CA PRO A 118 -8.86 -6.88 -12.55
C PRO A 118 -7.44 -6.51 -12.97
N LEU A 119 -6.88 -5.53 -12.25
CA LEU A 119 -5.46 -5.25 -12.20
C LEU A 119 -4.90 -5.80 -10.90
N VAL A 120 -3.75 -6.49 -10.99
CA VAL A 120 -3.11 -7.11 -9.84
C VAL A 120 -1.71 -6.53 -9.64
N LEU A 121 -1.38 -6.17 -8.40
CA LEU A 121 -0.02 -5.87 -7.98
C LEU A 121 0.49 -7.04 -7.16
N LEU A 122 1.67 -7.54 -7.50
CA LEU A 122 2.36 -8.61 -6.78
C LEU A 122 3.74 -8.12 -6.38
N SER A 123 4.10 -8.30 -5.12
CA SER A 123 5.49 -8.11 -4.71
C SER A 123 6.36 -9.29 -5.12
N GLU A 124 7.63 -9.04 -5.42
CA GLU A 124 8.61 -10.06 -5.81
C GLU A 124 8.74 -11.17 -4.75
N SER A 125 8.76 -10.80 -3.47
CA SER A 125 8.93 -11.75 -2.35
C SER A 125 7.68 -12.59 -2.05
N ALA A 126 6.60 -12.40 -2.79
CA ALA A 126 5.29 -13.02 -2.54
C ALA A 126 4.62 -12.66 -1.21
N ARG A 127 5.07 -11.59 -0.56
CA ARG A 127 4.56 -11.13 0.74
C ARG A 127 3.54 -10.01 0.67
N ALA A 128 3.29 -9.45 -0.51
CA ALA A 128 2.19 -8.54 -0.72
C ALA A 128 1.45 -8.78 -2.04
N ALA A 129 0.17 -8.44 -2.02
CA ALA A 129 -0.71 -8.43 -3.17
C ALA A 129 -1.76 -7.33 -3.04
N ALA A 130 -2.12 -6.71 -4.17
CA ALA A 130 -3.29 -5.83 -4.25
C ALA A 130 -4.10 -6.13 -5.50
N VAL A 131 -5.41 -6.02 -5.41
CA VAL A 131 -6.35 -6.26 -6.51
C VAL A 131 -7.23 -5.05 -6.64
N VAL A 132 -7.17 -4.41 -7.81
CA VAL A 132 -7.99 -3.25 -8.16
C VAL A 132 -8.91 -3.66 -9.30
N VAL A 133 -10.17 -3.24 -9.22
CA VAL A 133 -11.19 -3.52 -10.23
C VAL A 133 -11.84 -2.24 -10.70
N GLU A 134 -12.62 -2.36 -11.77
CA GLU A 134 -13.50 -1.29 -12.22
C GLU A 134 -14.46 -0.89 -11.08
N GLY A 135 -14.51 0.42 -10.82
CA GLY A 135 -15.42 1.02 -9.86
C GLY A 135 -16.52 1.83 -10.53
N LEU A 136 -17.09 2.76 -9.77
CA LEU A 136 -18.18 3.62 -10.22
C LEU A 136 -17.65 4.95 -10.80
N GLU A 137 -18.31 5.48 -11.83
CA GLU A 137 -17.95 6.76 -12.49
C GLU A 137 -16.47 6.86 -12.92
N GLY A 138 -15.89 5.73 -13.37
CA GLY A 138 -14.49 5.65 -13.79
C GLY A 138 -13.47 5.84 -12.65
N ILE A 139 -13.91 5.80 -11.39
CA ILE A 139 -13.02 5.73 -10.23
C ILE A 139 -12.81 4.25 -9.90
N PRO A 140 -11.57 3.76 -9.81
CA PRO A 140 -11.29 2.36 -9.50
C PRO A 140 -11.59 2.02 -8.04
N TYR A 141 -11.92 0.75 -7.81
CA TYR A 141 -12.15 0.21 -6.47
C TYR A 141 -11.03 -0.77 -6.09
N LEU A 142 -10.42 -0.58 -4.92
CA LEU A 142 -9.44 -1.52 -4.37
C LEU A 142 -10.18 -2.64 -3.63
N ASP A 143 -10.21 -3.83 -4.23
CA ASP A 143 -10.94 -5.00 -3.73
C ASP A 143 -10.20 -5.73 -2.61
N LYS A 144 -8.88 -5.89 -2.78
CA LYS A 144 -8.00 -6.54 -1.80
C LYS A 144 -6.68 -5.81 -1.72
N PHE A 145 -6.19 -5.70 -0.50
CA PHE A 145 -4.85 -5.21 -0.20
C PHE A 145 -4.31 -6.05 0.96
N ALA A 146 -3.28 -6.83 0.68
CA ALA A 146 -2.73 -7.83 1.56
C ALA A 146 -1.22 -7.62 1.69
N VAL A 147 -0.74 -7.61 2.93
CA VAL A 147 0.68 -7.58 3.27
C VAL A 147 0.84 -8.57 4.41
N THR A 148 1.66 -9.59 4.21
CA THR A 148 1.87 -10.63 5.21
C THR A 148 2.44 -10.05 6.50
N PRO A 149 2.14 -10.64 7.68
CA PRO A 149 2.57 -10.10 8.97
C PRO A 149 4.08 -9.88 9.09
N ASP A 150 4.89 -10.76 8.50
CA ASP A 150 6.35 -10.68 8.47
C ASP A 150 6.87 -9.50 7.64
N ALA A 151 6.12 -9.04 6.63
CA ALA A 151 6.46 -7.85 5.85
C ALA A 151 5.96 -6.53 6.47
N GLN A 152 5.24 -6.58 7.60
CA GLN A 152 4.77 -5.37 8.28
C GLN A 152 5.94 -4.66 8.98
N GLY A 153 6.06 -3.34 8.78
CA GLY A 153 7.20 -2.56 9.27
C GLY A 153 8.44 -2.60 8.37
N GLU A 154 8.43 -3.46 7.34
CA GLU A 154 9.49 -3.47 6.32
C GLU A 154 9.31 -2.38 5.25
N GLY A 155 8.14 -1.71 5.25
CA GLY A 155 7.81 -0.67 4.28
C GLY A 155 7.17 -1.20 3.00
N LEU A 156 7.04 -2.52 2.84
CA LEU A 156 6.42 -3.14 1.66
C LEU A 156 4.99 -2.65 1.41
N GLY A 157 4.17 -2.59 2.46
CA GLY A 157 2.80 -2.06 2.32
C GLY A 157 2.76 -0.61 1.86
N ALA A 158 3.67 0.24 2.36
CA ALA A 158 3.77 1.62 1.91
C ALA A 158 4.22 1.70 0.45
N ALA A 159 5.19 0.87 0.04
CA ALA A 159 5.65 0.79 -1.35
C ALA A 159 4.53 0.35 -2.31
N MET A 160 3.80 -0.72 -1.98
CA MET A 160 2.62 -1.17 -2.75
C MET A 160 1.58 -0.06 -2.87
N TRP A 161 1.34 0.68 -1.79
CA TRP A 161 0.42 1.81 -1.77
C TRP A 161 0.90 2.98 -2.63
N GLN A 162 2.19 3.30 -2.63
CA GLN A 162 2.74 4.36 -3.48
C GLN A 162 2.55 4.01 -4.97
N VAL A 163 2.80 2.77 -5.38
CA VAL A 163 2.54 2.32 -6.76
C VAL A 163 1.06 2.47 -7.11
N LEU A 164 0.16 2.05 -6.21
CA LEU A 164 -1.29 2.25 -6.38
C LEU A 164 -1.68 3.72 -6.52
N ARG A 165 -1.16 4.60 -5.66
CA ARG A 165 -1.50 6.03 -5.62
C ARG A 165 -0.94 6.82 -6.79
N ALA A 166 0.26 6.46 -7.25
CA ALA A 166 0.85 7.05 -8.46
C ALA A 166 0.01 6.74 -9.69
N ARG A 167 -0.56 5.53 -9.75
CA ARG A 167 -1.43 5.08 -10.84
C ARG A 167 -2.86 5.62 -10.74
N TYR A 168 -3.40 5.67 -9.53
CA TYR A 168 -4.79 6.02 -9.27
C TYR A 168 -4.89 7.24 -8.36
N PRO A 169 -4.86 8.47 -8.93
CA PRO A 169 -5.05 9.70 -8.15
C PRO A 169 -6.38 9.71 -7.39
N ARG A 170 -7.41 9.09 -7.98
CA ARG A 170 -8.71 8.84 -7.35
C ARG A 170 -8.88 7.35 -7.08
N LEU A 171 -9.27 6.98 -5.87
CA LEU A 171 -9.44 5.59 -5.45
C LEU A 171 -10.43 5.53 -4.28
N TYR A 172 -11.22 4.46 -4.21
CA TYR A 172 -12.04 4.16 -3.04
C TYR A 172 -11.96 2.67 -2.69
N TRP A 173 -12.19 2.38 -1.43
CA TRP A 173 -12.13 1.02 -0.88
C TRP A 173 -12.91 0.95 0.42
N ARG A 174 -13.12 -0.26 0.93
CA ARG A 174 -13.67 -0.46 2.27
C ARG A 174 -12.82 -1.39 3.10
N ALA A 175 -12.90 -1.26 4.41
CA ALA A 175 -12.36 -2.22 5.35
C ALA A 175 -13.34 -2.45 6.49
N ARG A 176 -13.28 -3.62 7.12
CA ARG A 176 -13.99 -3.85 8.38
C ARG A 176 -13.46 -2.89 9.44
N THR A 177 -14.32 -2.43 10.34
CA THR A 177 -13.91 -1.58 11.48
C THR A 177 -12.88 -2.26 12.38
N ALA A 178 -12.92 -3.59 12.44
CA ALA A 178 -11.98 -4.43 13.20
C ALA A 178 -10.70 -4.77 12.42
N ASN A 179 -10.52 -4.28 11.19
CA ASN A 179 -9.32 -4.56 10.40
C ASN A 179 -8.08 -3.98 11.12
N PRO A 180 -7.02 -4.78 11.37
CA PRO A 180 -5.80 -4.32 12.04
C PRO A 180 -5.16 -3.08 11.39
N ILE A 181 -5.28 -2.93 10.07
CA ILE A 181 -4.68 -1.81 9.33
C ILE A 181 -5.65 -0.63 9.13
N ALA A 182 -6.84 -0.63 9.76
CA ALA A 182 -7.80 0.47 9.62
C ALA A 182 -7.19 1.83 10.02
N SER A 183 -6.40 1.86 11.10
CA SER A 183 -5.70 3.08 11.54
C SER A 183 -4.72 3.64 10.51
N TRP A 184 -4.14 2.78 9.68
CA TRP A 184 -3.28 3.18 8.58
C TRP A 184 -4.12 3.74 7.42
N TYR A 185 -5.25 3.13 7.07
CA TYR A 185 -6.15 3.67 6.05
C TYR A 185 -6.67 5.07 6.38
N PHE A 186 -6.99 5.36 7.65
CA PHE A 186 -7.35 6.72 8.09
C PHE A 186 -6.26 7.77 7.83
N GLN A 187 -4.98 7.36 7.81
CA GLN A 187 -3.86 8.25 7.49
C GLN A 187 -3.66 8.41 5.98
N GLN A 188 -4.19 7.48 5.17
CA GLN A 188 -4.04 7.49 3.71
C GLN A 188 -5.24 8.11 2.98
N CYS A 189 -6.40 8.24 3.62
CA CYS A 189 -7.63 8.71 3.00
C CYS A 189 -7.81 10.23 3.07
N ASP A 190 -8.57 10.80 2.13
CA ASP A 190 -9.07 12.18 2.23
C ASP A 190 -10.40 12.23 3.00
N SER A 191 -11.21 11.17 2.89
CA SER A 191 -12.42 11.00 3.69
C SER A 191 -12.72 9.54 4.01
N ALA A 192 -13.40 9.35 5.13
CA ALA A 192 -13.85 8.05 5.62
C ALA A 192 -15.32 8.14 6.07
N ASP A 193 -16.13 7.17 5.68
CA ASP A 193 -17.55 7.04 6.03
C ASP A 193 -17.78 5.69 6.72
N ARG A 194 -18.31 5.72 7.95
CA ARG A 194 -18.52 4.52 8.76
C ARG A 194 -19.98 4.09 8.71
N GLN A 195 -20.22 2.87 8.24
CA GLN A 195 -21.54 2.29 8.03
C GLN A 195 -21.57 0.88 8.62
N GLY A 196 -22.15 0.76 9.82
CA GLY A 196 -22.17 -0.50 10.56
C GLY A 196 -20.77 -1.08 10.79
N PRO A 197 -20.47 -2.31 10.31
CA PRO A 197 -19.18 -2.97 10.49
C PRO A 197 -18.13 -2.55 9.45
N TRP A 198 -18.48 -1.66 8.51
CA TRP A 198 -17.61 -1.20 7.43
C TRP A 198 -17.21 0.27 7.61
N VAL A 199 -16.01 0.58 7.13
CA VAL A 199 -15.57 1.94 6.85
C VAL A 199 -15.20 2.00 5.39
N VAL A 200 -15.80 2.93 4.65
CA VAL A 200 -15.47 3.24 3.25
C VAL A 200 -14.53 4.43 3.25
N PHE A 201 -13.43 4.31 2.52
CA PHE A 201 -12.40 5.33 2.39
C PHE A 201 -12.33 5.82 0.95
N THR A 202 -12.06 7.10 0.76
CA THR A 202 -11.85 7.69 -0.56
C THR A 202 -10.63 8.60 -0.57
N VAL A 203 -9.98 8.70 -1.72
CA VAL A 203 -8.94 9.68 -2.00
C VAL A 203 -9.19 10.31 -3.36
N GLY A 204 -8.93 11.61 -3.50
CA GLY A 204 -9.07 12.39 -4.73
C GLY A 204 -10.52 12.67 -5.13
N VAL A 205 -11.48 12.61 -4.20
CA VAL A 205 -12.91 12.79 -4.46
C VAL A 205 -13.49 13.93 -3.62
N GLU A 206 -13.58 15.11 -4.21
CA GLU A 206 -14.06 16.33 -3.55
C GLU A 206 -15.59 16.48 -3.59
N ASP A 207 -16.25 15.97 -4.64
CA ASP A 207 -17.70 16.07 -4.79
C ASP A 207 -18.43 15.18 -3.77
N ALA A 208 -19.30 15.80 -2.97
CA ALA A 208 -20.01 15.10 -1.89
C ALA A 208 -21.06 14.11 -2.39
N ARG A 209 -21.71 14.37 -3.53
CA ARG A 209 -22.71 13.47 -4.10
C ARG A 209 -22.02 12.24 -4.67
N LEU A 210 -20.93 12.44 -5.38
CA LEU A 210 -20.11 11.33 -5.88
C LEU A 210 -19.56 10.48 -4.73
N ARG A 211 -19.06 11.09 -3.65
CA ARG A 211 -18.65 10.33 -2.45
C ARG A 211 -19.78 9.47 -1.90
N ALA A 212 -20.99 10.00 -1.78
CA ALA A 212 -22.13 9.23 -1.29
C ALA A 212 -22.45 8.02 -2.20
N GLN A 213 -22.38 8.20 -3.52
CA GLN A 213 -22.55 7.11 -4.49
C GLN A 213 -21.44 6.04 -4.37
N LEU A 214 -20.19 6.46 -4.17
CA LEU A 214 -19.07 5.53 -3.95
C LEU A 214 -19.21 4.75 -2.65
N VAL A 215 -19.76 5.37 -1.59
CA VAL A 215 -20.07 4.68 -0.33
C VAL A 215 -21.14 3.62 -0.55
N GLU A 216 -22.23 3.95 -1.25
CA GLU A 216 -23.29 3.00 -1.58
C GLU A 216 -22.77 1.83 -2.43
N ASP A 217 -22.02 2.11 -3.49
CA ASP A 217 -21.38 1.09 -4.33
C ASP A 217 -20.44 0.20 -3.52
N ALA A 218 -19.56 0.78 -2.71
CA ALA A 218 -18.63 0.02 -1.88
C ALA A 218 -19.37 -0.89 -0.89
N LEU A 219 -20.47 -0.43 -0.27
CA LEU A 219 -21.26 -1.25 0.65
C LEU A 219 -22.00 -2.39 -0.05
N GLY A 220 -22.51 -2.15 -1.25
CA GLY A 220 -23.21 -3.13 -2.07
C GLY A 220 -22.31 -4.22 -2.67
N ARG A 221 -20.99 -4.01 -2.71
CA ARG A 221 -20.05 -5.01 -3.22
C ARG A 221 -20.03 -6.26 -2.36
N ASP A 222 -19.84 -7.40 -3.00
CA ASP A 222 -19.53 -8.66 -2.33
C ASP A 222 -18.15 -8.56 -1.63
N SER A 223 -17.98 -9.26 -0.51
CA SER A 223 -16.69 -9.25 0.19
C SER A 223 -15.66 -10.16 -0.50
N GLY A 224 -16.12 -11.18 -1.22
CA GLY A 224 -15.30 -12.20 -1.87
C GLY A 224 -14.77 -13.29 -0.95
N TRP A 225 -14.99 -13.17 0.36
CA TRP A 225 -14.50 -14.13 1.35
C TRP A 225 -15.49 -15.28 1.55
N SER A 226 -15.00 -16.50 1.78
CA SER A 226 -15.84 -17.58 2.31
C SER A 226 -16.10 -17.27 3.78
N ASP A 227 -17.35 -17.06 4.18
CA ASP A 227 -17.66 -16.98 5.62
C ASP A 227 -17.31 -18.33 6.25
N PRO A 228 -16.65 -18.35 7.42
CA PRO A 228 -16.70 -19.55 8.24
C PRO A 228 -18.20 -19.79 8.51
N GLU A 229 -18.67 -21.00 8.25
CA GLU A 229 -20.09 -21.36 8.43
C GLU A 229 -20.66 -20.72 9.71
N GLY A 230 -21.58 -19.76 9.55
CA GLY A 230 -22.47 -19.31 10.62
C GLY A 230 -21.98 -18.25 11.62
N VAL A 231 -21.47 -17.10 11.18
CA VAL A 231 -21.52 -15.88 12.03
C VAL A 231 -22.05 -14.68 11.25
N GLU A 232 -23.38 -14.62 11.14
CA GLU A 232 -24.10 -13.35 11.13
C GLU A 232 -24.07 -12.77 12.55
N SER A 233 -23.50 -11.59 12.75
CA SER A 233 -23.93 -10.61 13.79
C SER A 233 -23.40 -9.21 13.46
#